data_AF-A0A957T5W3-F1
#
_entry.id   AF-A0A957T5W3-F1
#
_cell.length_a   1.000
_cell.length_b   1.000
_cell.length_c   1.000
_cell.angle_alpha   90.00
_cell.angle_beta   90.00
_cell.angle_gamma   90.00
#
_symmetry.space_group_name_H-M   'P 1'
#
loop_
_entity.id
_entity.type
_entity.pdbx_description
1 polymer ?
#
loop_
_entity_poly.entity_id
_entity_poly.type
_entity_poly.pdbx_seq_one_letter_code
_entity_poly.pdbx_strand_id
1 'polypeptide(L)'
;MNKKNLQPKGRVGSVWRRNLLFVVLLAVVSFSVTQLSTTHIARGQSEDPIDVSPLFLPGIQSGDSGSQSIATPTRTPQAPTATPTVPAATATATATTAAPTATPTSPAPGDIANYPLCPDHDINTWHALIDYERQCHYDHEHKDDPHEVDHVFGEIGALYGGQELSYPWQTFSAMGTEQEMKHGGYGWLVRTGVDCYSEFTDGCITDFRAQFHAIMGAAGAVTRYHSFALEARGCLESNPSQCGTIKTGGWIDYGMLQIDNEHVPLAGDPNRYDDGQRRIHYYNVGNANFGTWYGHNEIAVVVPQTADMWGYVYPDNPSQIHFFCPDFDCENNNSIMQAHEIGFSIFAFMDEDRDGIVNFSGYTDRHGDIVDGCTEVGLDCVPLEIVNMPVGIYRYRDDAHGYGNGLEYDTSPRGQNWIRYPN
;
A
#
# COMPACT_ATOMS: atom_id res chain seq x y z
N MET A 1 -51.26 -6.31 -42.72
CA MET A 1 -52.50 -5.51 -42.85
C MET A 1 -52.16 -4.04 -42.67
N ASN A 2 -52.58 -3.22 -43.64
CA ASN A 2 -52.76 -1.76 -43.69
C ASN A 2 -51.64 -0.76 -43.30
N LYS A 3 -51.09 -0.18 -44.38
CA LYS A 3 -50.61 1.20 -44.55
C LYS A 3 -51.67 2.26 -44.21
N LYS A 4 -51.24 3.45 -43.75
CA LYS A 4 -51.72 4.82 -44.11
C LYS A 4 -50.84 5.82 -43.34
N ASN A 5 -49.82 6.46 -43.93
CA ASN A 5 -49.84 7.67 -44.77
C ASN A 5 -50.77 8.79 -44.26
N LEU A 6 -50.18 9.94 -43.90
CA LEU A 6 -50.59 11.31 -44.27
C LEU A 6 -49.53 12.35 -43.80
N GLN A 7 -48.71 12.81 -44.75
CA GLN A 7 -48.22 14.19 -44.89
C GLN A 7 -49.24 14.94 -45.81
N PRO A 8 -49.24 16.27 -46.10
CA PRO A 8 -48.13 17.25 -45.99
C PRO A 8 -48.50 18.76 -45.73
N LYS A 9 -47.47 19.62 -45.76
CA LYS A 9 -47.37 20.96 -46.41
C LYS A 9 -47.88 22.27 -45.73
N GLY A 10 -46.94 23.21 -45.62
CA GLY A 10 -47.05 24.61 -46.08
C GLY A 10 -46.53 25.63 -45.06
N ARG A 11 -45.97 26.80 -45.39
CA ARG A 11 -45.31 27.40 -46.57
C ARG A 11 -44.89 28.84 -46.11
N VAL A 12 -43.72 29.31 -46.55
CA VAL A 12 -43.29 30.71 -46.81
C VAL A 12 -43.30 31.78 -45.68
N GLY A 13 -42.15 32.44 -45.54
CA GLY A 13 -42.05 33.81 -45.00
C GLY A 13 -40.60 34.30 -44.93
N SER A 14 -40.17 35.09 -45.90
CA SER A 14 -38.84 35.70 -46.02
C SER A 14 -38.86 37.21 -45.68
N VAL A 15 -37.66 37.81 -45.64
CA VAL A 15 -37.32 39.27 -45.67
C VAL A 15 -37.37 39.94 -44.28
N TRP A 16 -36.29 40.50 -43.70
CA TRP A 16 -35.46 41.68 -44.06
C TRP A 16 -34.10 41.61 -43.28
N ARG A 17 -32.90 41.70 -43.90
CA ARG A 17 -32.05 42.89 -44.18
C ARG A 17 -31.98 43.93 -43.03
N ARG A 18 -30.87 44.57 -42.64
CA ARG A 18 -29.41 44.62 -42.91
C ARG A 18 -28.86 45.77 -42.01
N ASN A 19 -27.52 45.88 -41.89
CA ASN A 19 -26.70 47.06 -41.49
C ASN A 19 -26.33 47.16 -39.99
N LEU A 20 -25.11 47.56 -39.57
CA LEU A 20 -23.93 48.07 -40.27
C LEU A 20 -22.66 47.90 -39.39
N LEU A 21 -21.52 47.75 -40.06
CA LEU A 21 -20.12 47.93 -39.62
C LEU A 21 -19.87 49.11 -38.65
N PHE A 22 -18.86 48.98 -37.79
CA PHE A 22 -17.79 50.00 -37.64
C PHE A 22 -16.47 49.37 -37.21
N VAL A 23 -15.38 49.75 -37.87
CA VAL A 23 -14.00 49.25 -37.74
C VAL A 23 -13.06 50.47 -37.65
N VAL A 24 -12.12 50.38 -36.69
CA VAL A 24 -10.76 51.00 -36.59
C VAL A 24 -10.61 52.49 -36.26
N LEU A 25 -9.86 52.79 -35.19
CA LEU A 25 -8.54 53.48 -35.27
C LEU A 25 -7.72 53.43 -33.96
N LEU A 26 -6.40 53.22 -34.14
CA LEU A 26 -5.32 53.25 -33.14
C LEU A 26 -5.14 54.62 -32.46
N ALA A 27 -4.66 54.61 -31.21
CA ALA A 27 -3.72 55.62 -30.71
C ALA A 27 -2.78 55.02 -29.65
N VAL A 28 -1.48 55.12 -29.94
CA VAL A 28 -0.34 54.85 -29.06
C VAL A 28 -0.07 56.10 -28.22
N VAL A 29 0.06 55.97 -26.90
CA VAL A 29 0.76 56.96 -26.06
C VAL A 29 1.62 56.22 -25.03
N SER A 30 2.92 56.48 -25.12
CA SER A 30 3.99 56.03 -24.23
C SER A 30 3.89 56.68 -22.85
N PHE A 31 4.15 55.90 -21.80
CA PHE A 31 4.63 56.45 -20.53
C PHE A 31 5.79 55.59 -20.01
N SER A 32 6.94 56.25 -19.90
CA SER A 32 8.15 55.74 -19.27
C SER A 32 7.97 55.76 -17.76
N VAL A 33 8.20 54.62 -17.08
CA VAL A 33 8.52 54.60 -15.65
C VAL A 33 9.74 53.73 -15.43
N THR A 34 10.75 54.42 -14.90
CA THR A 34 12.03 54.04 -14.32
C THR A 34 12.16 52.63 -13.74
N GLN A 35 13.27 51.99 -14.12
CA GLN A 35 13.91 50.89 -13.41
C GLN A 35 14.17 51.26 -11.94
N LEU A 36 13.76 50.37 -11.05
CA LEU A 36 14.38 50.20 -9.74
C LEU A 36 14.73 48.72 -9.60
N SER A 37 16.00 48.44 -9.85
CA SER A 37 16.66 47.18 -9.59
C SER A 37 16.52 46.85 -8.10
N THR A 38 15.82 45.78 -7.77
CA THR A 38 15.96 45.13 -6.46
C THR A 38 16.45 43.72 -6.72
N THR A 39 17.75 43.55 -6.50
CA THR A 39 18.44 42.28 -6.38
C THR A 39 17.78 41.44 -5.29
N HIS A 40 16.98 40.44 -5.68
CA HIS A 40 16.74 39.30 -4.80
C HIS A 40 17.94 38.36 -4.91
N ILE A 41 18.78 38.49 -3.90
CA ILE A 41 19.84 37.55 -3.54
C ILE A 41 19.23 36.14 -3.53
N ALA A 42 19.80 35.26 -4.35
CA ALA A 42 19.69 33.82 -4.17
C ALA A 42 20.14 33.50 -2.73
N ARG A 43 19.19 33.31 -1.83
CA ARG A 43 19.45 32.66 -0.55
C ARG A 43 19.46 31.17 -0.84
N GLY A 44 20.58 30.54 -0.48
CA GLY A 44 20.80 29.12 -0.65
C GLY A 44 19.64 28.31 -0.10
N GLN A 45 19.32 27.26 -0.84
CA GLN A 45 18.60 26.10 -0.33
C GLN A 45 19.39 25.61 0.88
N SER A 46 18.90 25.87 2.09
CA SER A 46 19.14 24.90 3.16
C SER A 46 18.21 23.75 2.85
N GLU A 47 18.80 22.59 2.65
CA GLU A 47 18.12 21.33 2.87
C GLU A 47 17.75 21.34 4.35
N ASP A 48 16.56 21.85 4.66
CA ASP A 48 15.97 21.59 5.96
C ASP A 48 15.75 20.08 6.01
N PRO A 49 16.33 19.36 6.97
CA PRO A 49 16.14 17.92 7.07
C PRO A 49 14.64 17.66 7.19
N ILE A 50 14.12 16.78 6.33
CA ILE A 50 12.79 16.20 6.50
C ILE A 50 12.73 15.73 7.94
N ASP A 51 11.79 16.27 8.71
CA ASP A 51 11.53 15.86 10.07
C ASP A 51 10.94 14.44 10.04
N VAL A 52 11.83 13.46 9.93
CA VAL A 52 11.55 12.02 10.02
C VAL A 52 11.38 11.60 11.48
N SER A 53 10.83 12.47 12.34
CA SER A 53 10.53 12.15 13.74
C SER A 53 9.95 10.74 13.80
N PRO A 54 10.65 9.80 14.47
CA PRO A 54 10.31 8.40 14.41
C PRO A 54 8.87 8.25 14.87
N LEU A 55 8.06 7.61 14.04
CA LEU A 55 6.79 7.04 14.48
C LEU A 55 7.17 5.94 15.49
N PHE A 56 7.35 6.36 16.74
CA PHE A 56 7.20 5.47 17.88
C PHE A 56 5.79 4.91 17.75
N LEU A 57 5.67 3.58 17.72
CA LEU A 57 4.39 2.93 18.03
C LEU A 57 3.94 3.52 19.37
N PRO A 58 2.92 4.39 19.42
CA PRO A 58 2.58 5.08 20.65
C PRO A 58 1.82 4.08 21.53
N GLY A 59 2.57 3.30 22.31
CA GLY A 59 1.99 2.25 23.16
C GLY A 59 2.81 1.82 24.36
N ILE A 60 4.10 2.19 24.46
CA ILE A 60 4.95 1.77 25.59
C ILE A 60 5.54 2.99 26.30
N GLN A 61 4.68 3.80 26.91
CA GLN A 61 5.07 4.46 28.16
C GLN A 61 4.76 3.50 29.30
N SER A 62 5.79 3.04 30.00
CA SER A 62 5.67 2.43 31.32
C SER A 62 5.09 3.47 32.29
N GLY A 63 3.77 3.60 32.29
CA GLY A 63 3.02 4.46 33.17
C GLY A 63 3.07 3.92 34.60
N ASP A 64 4.08 4.35 35.35
CA ASP A 64 4.07 4.32 36.81
C ASP A 64 3.07 5.38 37.31
N SER A 65 1.82 5.00 37.53
CA SER A 65 0.89 5.82 38.31
C SER A 65 -0.27 5.01 38.93
N GLY A 66 -0.33 5.07 40.28
CA GLY A 66 -1.59 5.12 41.01
C GLY A 66 -2.35 3.80 41.20
N SER A 67 -2.06 3.13 42.32
CA SER A 67 -2.95 2.14 42.92
C SER A 67 -4.38 2.67 43.07
N GLN A 68 -5.27 2.24 42.17
CA GLN A 68 -6.70 2.14 42.44
C GLN A 68 -7.09 0.67 42.36
N SER A 69 -7.51 0.14 43.52
CA SER A 69 -8.03 -1.20 43.72
C SER A 69 -9.33 -1.38 42.91
N ILE A 70 -9.21 -1.91 41.70
CA ILE A 70 -10.34 -2.52 40.99
C ILE A 70 -10.44 -3.98 41.46
N ALA A 71 -11.62 -4.36 41.94
CA ALA A 71 -11.90 -5.70 42.44
C ALA A 71 -11.65 -6.74 41.33
N THR A 72 -10.70 -7.64 41.59
CA THR A 72 -10.40 -8.80 40.74
C THR A 72 -11.64 -9.71 40.64
N PRO A 73 -12.17 -9.99 39.44
CA PRO A 73 -13.17 -11.03 39.30
C PRO A 73 -12.50 -12.37 39.64
N THR A 74 -13.01 -13.05 40.66
CA THR A 74 -12.59 -14.40 41.02
C THR A 74 -12.97 -15.34 39.87
N ARG A 75 -12.00 -15.69 39.01
CA ARG A 75 -12.18 -16.79 38.05
C ARG A 75 -12.32 -18.10 38.84
N THR A 76 -13.45 -18.77 38.67
CA THR A 76 -13.64 -20.16 39.08
C THR A 76 -12.56 -21.01 38.41
N PRO A 77 -11.85 -21.90 39.13
CA PRO A 77 -10.88 -22.81 38.52
C PRO A 77 -11.59 -23.67 37.47
N GLN A 78 -11.28 -23.44 36.19
CA GLN A 78 -11.71 -24.31 35.12
C GLN A 78 -10.86 -25.59 35.21
N ALA A 79 -11.53 -26.74 35.20
CA ALA A 79 -10.87 -28.03 35.19
C ALA A 79 -9.87 -28.10 34.02
N PRO A 80 -8.68 -28.72 34.20
CA PRO A 80 -7.69 -28.81 33.14
C PRO A 80 -8.31 -29.52 31.93
N THR A 81 -8.58 -28.74 30.88
CA THR A 81 -8.88 -29.28 29.56
C THR A 81 -7.61 -29.99 29.08
N ALA A 82 -7.75 -31.24 28.65
CA ALA A 82 -6.63 -32.04 28.18
C ALA A 82 -5.86 -31.27 27.10
N THR A 83 -4.58 -30.98 27.37
CA THR A 83 -3.65 -30.44 26.39
C THR A 83 -3.65 -31.38 25.17
N PRO A 84 -4.01 -30.90 23.97
CA PRO A 84 -3.84 -31.70 22.77
C PRO A 84 -2.35 -32.02 22.65
N THR A 85 -2.02 -33.31 22.62
CA THR A 85 -0.66 -33.79 22.38
C THR A 85 -0.29 -33.40 20.95
N VAL A 86 0.42 -32.28 20.80
CA VAL A 86 1.06 -31.91 19.53
C VAL A 86 2.02 -33.06 19.18
N PRO A 87 1.87 -33.71 18.02
CA PRO A 87 2.82 -34.73 17.58
C PRO A 87 4.22 -34.13 17.60
N ALA A 88 5.17 -34.83 18.23
CA ALA A 88 6.57 -34.44 18.24
C ALA A 88 7.01 -34.11 16.80
N ALA A 89 7.52 -32.90 16.60
CA ALA A 89 8.03 -32.44 15.32
C ALA A 89 9.01 -33.49 14.78
N THR A 90 8.63 -34.12 13.68
CA THR A 90 9.54 -35.01 12.96
C THR A 90 10.66 -34.15 12.45
N ALA A 91 11.91 -34.51 12.77
CA ALA A 91 13.10 -33.79 12.30
C ALA A 91 13.00 -33.58 10.79
N THR A 92 12.77 -32.33 10.40
CA THR A 92 12.64 -31.95 8.99
C THR A 92 14.03 -32.10 8.39
N ALA A 93 14.13 -32.91 7.35
CA ALA A 93 15.37 -33.09 6.60
C ALA A 93 15.87 -31.72 6.16
N THR A 94 17.15 -31.43 6.41
CA THR A 94 17.82 -30.23 5.94
C THR A 94 17.62 -30.13 4.42
N ALA A 95 16.74 -29.22 4.00
CA ALA A 95 16.50 -28.97 2.58
C ALA A 95 17.82 -28.53 1.97
N THR A 96 18.27 -29.28 0.97
CA THR A 96 19.43 -28.86 0.17
C THR A 96 18.97 -27.66 -0.63
N THR A 97 19.47 -26.47 -0.29
CA THR A 97 19.14 -25.21 -0.97
C THR A 97 19.39 -25.40 -2.46
N ALA A 98 18.31 -25.46 -3.25
CA ALA A 98 18.42 -25.41 -4.69
C ALA A 98 19.10 -24.08 -5.04
N ALA A 99 20.05 -24.11 -5.98
CA ALA A 99 20.64 -22.89 -6.49
C ALA A 99 19.51 -21.97 -6.97
N PRO A 100 19.56 -20.64 -6.68
CA PRO A 100 18.53 -19.72 -7.11
C PRO A 100 18.37 -19.84 -8.62
N THR A 101 17.16 -20.23 -9.05
CA THR A 101 16.79 -20.19 -10.46
C THR A 101 16.87 -18.73 -10.87
N ALA A 102 17.64 -18.43 -11.91
CA ALA A 102 17.83 -17.05 -12.35
C ALA A 102 16.45 -16.40 -12.59
N THR A 103 16.19 -15.29 -11.89
CA THR A 103 15.02 -14.45 -12.13
C THR A 103 14.96 -14.14 -13.63
N PRO A 104 13.84 -14.42 -14.32
CA PRO A 104 13.72 -14.08 -15.73
C PRO A 104 13.97 -12.58 -15.86
N THR A 105 14.99 -12.22 -16.64
CA THR A 105 15.30 -10.82 -16.91
C THR A 105 14.10 -10.23 -17.64
N SER A 106 13.41 -9.29 -17.01
CA SER A 106 12.27 -8.58 -17.62
C SER A 106 12.72 -8.05 -19.00
N PRO A 107 12.09 -8.47 -20.11
CA PRO A 107 12.57 -8.10 -21.43
C PRO A 107 12.42 -6.61 -21.66
N ALA A 108 13.17 -6.12 -22.64
CA ALA A 108 13.15 -4.71 -22.99
C ALA A 108 11.70 -4.23 -23.27
N PRO A 109 11.36 -2.98 -22.94
CA PRO A 109 10.05 -2.31 -23.13
C PRO A 109 9.42 -2.34 -24.54
N GLY A 110 9.93 -3.10 -25.50
CA GLY A 110 9.38 -3.21 -26.86
C GLY A 110 8.50 -4.44 -27.10
N ASP A 111 8.37 -5.36 -26.14
CA ASP A 111 7.84 -6.70 -26.44
C ASP A 111 6.31 -6.86 -26.27
N ILE A 112 5.62 -6.16 -25.33
CA ILE A 112 4.13 -6.29 -25.14
C ILE A 112 3.32 -6.01 -26.39
N ALA A 113 3.75 -5.09 -27.25
CA ALA A 113 3.01 -4.78 -28.48
C ALA A 113 2.84 -6.01 -29.40
N ASN A 114 3.64 -7.06 -29.21
CA ASN A 114 3.56 -8.33 -29.94
C ASN A 114 2.61 -9.35 -29.28
N TYR A 115 2.19 -9.13 -28.04
CA TYR A 115 1.36 -10.04 -27.27
C TYR A 115 -0.10 -9.50 -27.23
N PRO A 116 -1.12 -10.27 -27.62
CA PRO A 116 -2.53 -9.89 -27.42
C PRO A 116 -2.92 -9.89 -25.93
N LEU A 117 -4.06 -9.27 -25.59
CA LEU A 117 -4.63 -9.39 -24.24
C LEU A 117 -4.94 -10.87 -23.93
N CYS A 118 -4.64 -11.31 -22.71
CA CYS A 118 -4.92 -12.67 -22.26
C CYS A 118 -6.44 -12.99 -22.31
N PRO A 119 -6.86 -14.14 -22.87
CA PRO A 119 -8.28 -14.50 -23.00
C PRO A 119 -9.02 -14.77 -21.68
N ASP A 120 -8.29 -15.06 -20.61
CA ASP A 120 -8.76 -15.39 -19.27
C ASP A 120 -7.78 -14.87 -18.22
N HIS A 121 -8.32 -14.61 -17.04
CA HIS A 121 -7.67 -13.93 -15.95
C HIS A 121 -8.25 -14.44 -14.62
N ASP A 122 -7.41 -15.04 -13.77
CA ASP A 122 -7.80 -15.47 -12.43
C ASP A 122 -7.52 -14.34 -11.43
N ILE A 123 -8.60 -13.76 -10.91
CA ILE A 123 -8.54 -12.62 -10.00
C ILE A 123 -7.91 -12.94 -8.64
N ASN A 124 -7.59 -14.20 -8.34
CA ASN A 124 -7.02 -14.61 -7.05
C ASN A 124 -5.55 -15.03 -7.14
N THR A 125 -4.95 -14.96 -8.33
CA THR A 125 -3.59 -15.42 -8.62
C THR A 125 -2.76 -14.24 -9.11
N TRP A 126 -1.52 -14.15 -8.66
CA TRP A 126 -0.59 -13.16 -9.18
C TRP A 126 -0.21 -13.48 -10.63
N HIS A 127 0.03 -12.44 -11.41
CA HIS A 127 0.61 -12.60 -12.73
C HIS A 127 1.60 -11.48 -13.02
N ALA A 128 2.63 -11.78 -13.80
CA ALA A 128 3.44 -10.75 -14.44
C ALA A 128 2.58 -9.99 -15.48
N LEU A 129 3.02 -8.81 -15.90
CA LEU A 129 2.34 -8.05 -16.94
C LEU A 129 2.27 -8.83 -18.28
N ILE A 130 3.26 -9.70 -18.54
CA ILE A 130 3.36 -10.54 -19.73
C ILE A 130 3.39 -12.01 -19.32
N ASP A 131 2.50 -12.80 -19.91
CA ASP A 131 2.54 -14.25 -19.84
C ASP A 131 3.26 -14.80 -21.08
N TYR A 132 4.55 -15.11 -20.92
CA TYR A 132 5.37 -15.66 -22.02
C TYR A 132 4.95 -17.08 -22.40
N GLU A 133 4.38 -17.85 -21.50
CA GLU A 133 3.96 -19.22 -21.83
C GLU A 133 2.74 -19.18 -22.76
N ARG A 134 1.78 -18.31 -22.44
CA ARG A 134 0.55 -18.12 -23.21
C ARG A 134 0.70 -17.12 -24.36
N GLN A 135 1.83 -16.42 -24.42
CA GLN A 135 2.10 -15.36 -25.39
C GLN A 135 0.97 -14.30 -25.37
N CYS A 136 0.64 -13.78 -24.19
CA CYS A 136 -0.34 -12.71 -24.00
C CYS A 136 0.08 -11.71 -22.90
N HIS A 137 -0.62 -10.59 -22.75
CA HIS A 137 -0.42 -9.61 -21.67
C HIS A 137 -1.70 -9.35 -20.88
N TYR A 138 -1.54 -8.81 -19.67
CA TYR A 138 -2.63 -8.29 -18.83
C TYR A 138 -2.65 -6.77 -18.89
N ASP A 139 -3.82 -6.15 -18.63
CA ASP A 139 -3.99 -4.70 -18.70
C ASP A 139 -3.82 -3.97 -17.35
N HIS A 140 -3.27 -4.67 -16.36
CA HIS A 140 -2.88 -4.18 -15.03
C HIS A 140 -1.73 -5.03 -14.48
N GLU A 141 -1.15 -4.64 -13.36
CA GLU A 141 -0.04 -5.36 -12.72
C GLU A 141 -0.17 -5.41 -11.19
N HIS A 142 0.53 -6.36 -10.59
CA HIS A 142 0.51 -6.63 -9.15
C HIS A 142 1.88 -6.47 -8.48
N LYS A 143 2.74 -5.67 -9.09
CA LYS A 143 4.07 -5.25 -8.64
C LYS A 143 5.06 -6.42 -8.59
N ASP A 144 5.77 -6.59 -7.48
CA ASP A 144 6.78 -7.64 -7.33
C ASP A 144 6.16 -9.05 -7.43
N ASP A 145 6.96 -10.03 -7.87
CA ASP A 145 6.56 -11.45 -7.85
C ASP A 145 6.66 -12.00 -6.41
N PRO A 146 5.54 -12.37 -5.76
CA PRO A 146 5.57 -12.87 -4.39
C PRO A 146 6.28 -14.22 -4.26
N HIS A 147 6.47 -14.97 -5.34
CA HIS A 147 7.15 -16.28 -5.31
C HIS A 147 8.67 -16.16 -5.16
N GLU A 148 9.27 -14.98 -5.35
CA GLU A 148 10.72 -14.78 -5.18
C GLU A 148 11.21 -15.19 -3.77
N VAL A 149 10.33 -15.13 -2.77
CA VAL A 149 10.61 -15.48 -1.37
C VAL A 149 9.97 -16.78 -0.91
N ASP A 150 9.44 -17.63 -1.80
CA ASP A 150 8.89 -18.95 -1.43
C ASP A 150 9.94 -19.84 -0.75
N HIS A 151 11.20 -19.69 -1.11
CA HIS A 151 12.31 -20.41 -0.48
C HIS A 151 12.53 -20.02 1.00
N VAL A 152 11.97 -18.88 1.45
CA VAL A 152 12.01 -18.40 2.83
C VAL A 152 10.72 -18.76 3.57
N PHE A 153 9.56 -18.50 2.96
CA PHE A 153 8.27 -18.58 3.65
C PHE A 153 7.41 -19.80 3.28
N GLY A 154 7.82 -20.57 2.27
CA GLY A 154 6.98 -21.55 1.58
C GLY A 154 6.06 -20.88 0.57
N GLU A 155 5.25 -21.69 -0.12
CA GLU A 155 4.25 -21.24 -1.10
C GLU A 155 3.38 -20.11 -0.53
N ILE A 156 3.20 -19.06 -1.31
CA ILE A 156 2.23 -17.99 -1.03
C ILE A 156 0.83 -18.55 -0.77
N GLY A 157 0.11 -17.92 0.15
CA GLY A 157 -1.27 -18.30 0.43
C GLY A 157 -1.41 -19.58 1.24
N ALA A 158 -0.32 -20.27 1.61
CA ALA A 158 -0.41 -21.54 2.34
C ALA A 158 -1.21 -21.45 3.66
N LEU A 159 -1.12 -20.32 4.38
CA LEU A 159 -1.94 -20.05 5.58
C LEU A 159 -3.36 -19.54 5.27
N TYR A 160 -3.60 -19.18 4.01
CA TYR A 160 -4.76 -18.40 3.58
C TYR A 160 -5.62 -19.14 2.55
N GLY A 161 -5.49 -20.47 2.47
CA GLY A 161 -6.28 -21.31 1.57
C GLY A 161 -5.75 -21.39 0.14
N GLY A 162 -4.47 -21.05 -0.10
CA GLY A 162 -3.80 -21.10 -1.39
C GLY A 162 -4.11 -19.93 -2.32
N GLN A 163 -4.74 -18.88 -1.80
CA GLN A 163 -5.03 -17.65 -2.52
C GLN A 163 -3.80 -16.73 -2.51
N GLU A 164 -3.53 -16.04 -3.63
CA GLU A 164 -2.36 -15.16 -3.74
C GLU A 164 -2.74 -13.69 -3.69
N LEU A 165 -3.95 -13.34 -4.12
CA LEU A 165 -4.50 -11.99 -4.09
C LEU A 165 -5.85 -11.98 -3.40
N SER A 166 -6.24 -10.92 -2.71
CA SER A 166 -7.60 -10.73 -2.17
C SER A 166 -8.01 -11.66 -1.04
N TYR A 167 -7.17 -11.73 -0.02
CA TYR A 167 -7.48 -12.44 1.18
C TYR A 167 -8.82 -11.99 1.80
N PRO A 168 -9.54 -12.85 2.55
CA PRO A 168 -10.88 -12.56 3.06
C PRO A 168 -11.00 -11.29 3.92
N TRP A 169 -9.92 -10.88 4.57
CA TRP A 169 -9.91 -9.61 5.30
C TRP A 169 -9.67 -8.41 4.38
N GLN A 170 -9.11 -8.56 3.18
CA GLN A 170 -8.77 -7.43 2.32
C GLN A 170 -9.91 -6.90 1.44
N THR A 171 -10.94 -7.71 1.15
CA THR A 171 -12.05 -7.34 0.27
C THR A 171 -13.38 -7.47 0.99
N PHE A 172 -13.69 -6.50 1.84
CA PHE A 172 -14.99 -6.46 2.51
C PHE A 172 -15.76 -5.20 2.13
N SER A 173 -16.65 -5.32 1.13
CA SER A 173 -17.61 -4.27 0.80
C SER A 173 -19.04 -4.76 0.99
N ALA A 174 -19.90 -3.89 1.51
CA ALA A 174 -21.34 -4.16 1.62
C ALA A 174 -22.07 -4.16 0.26
N MET A 175 -21.38 -3.85 -0.85
CA MET A 175 -21.97 -3.60 -2.17
C MET A 175 -21.49 -4.56 -3.28
N GLY A 176 -20.79 -5.64 -2.93
CA GLY A 176 -20.17 -6.60 -3.85
C GLY A 176 -18.82 -7.05 -3.33
N THR A 177 -18.15 -8.00 -3.99
CA THR A 177 -16.74 -8.23 -3.65
C THR A 177 -15.97 -7.01 -4.12
N GLU A 178 -15.28 -6.32 -3.21
CA GLU A 178 -14.39 -5.22 -3.60
C GLU A 178 -13.39 -5.66 -4.68
N GLN A 179 -13.14 -6.98 -4.72
CA GLN A 179 -12.30 -7.66 -5.67
C GLN A 179 -12.74 -7.47 -7.11
N GLU A 180 -14.03 -7.62 -7.41
CA GLU A 180 -14.53 -7.45 -8.78
C GLU A 180 -14.28 -6.05 -9.35
N MET A 181 -14.21 -5.03 -8.48
CA MET A 181 -14.13 -3.63 -8.88
C MET A 181 -12.74 -3.00 -8.68
N LYS A 182 -11.91 -3.57 -7.81
CA LYS A 182 -10.60 -3.04 -7.43
C LYS A 182 -9.49 -4.09 -7.47
N HIS A 183 -9.68 -5.15 -8.25
CA HIS A 183 -8.66 -6.16 -8.45
C HIS A 183 -7.28 -5.56 -8.82
N GLY A 184 -7.25 -4.56 -9.71
CA GLY A 184 -6.00 -3.86 -10.08
C GLY A 184 -5.33 -3.13 -8.91
N GLY A 185 -6.06 -2.82 -7.83
CA GLY A 185 -5.51 -2.17 -6.64
C GLY A 185 -4.72 -3.09 -5.71
N TYR A 186 -4.51 -4.35 -6.09
CA TYR A 186 -3.64 -5.27 -5.36
C TYR A 186 -2.20 -5.14 -5.85
N GLY A 187 -1.25 -4.99 -4.93
CA GLY A 187 0.16 -5.05 -5.28
C GLY A 187 0.99 -5.72 -4.20
N TRP A 188 2.13 -6.26 -4.62
CA TRP A 188 3.14 -6.88 -3.76
C TRP A 188 4.41 -6.05 -3.66
N LEU A 189 4.95 -5.99 -2.45
CA LEU A 189 6.28 -5.47 -2.17
C LEU A 189 7.12 -6.63 -1.66
N VAL A 190 8.20 -6.96 -2.35
CA VAL A 190 9.04 -8.12 -2.05
C VAL A 190 10.50 -7.68 -1.94
N ARG A 191 11.15 -8.11 -0.87
CA ARG A 191 12.61 -7.98 -0.71
C ARG A 191 13.17 -9.27 -0.16
N THR A 192 14.35 -9.65 -0.61
CA THR A 192 15.06 -10.84 -0.14
C THR A 192 16.54 -10.56 0.05
N GLY A 193 17.13 -11.17 1.06
CA GLY A 193 18.56 -11.04 1.34
C GLY A 193 19.02 -9.60 1.63
N VAL A 194 18.15 -8.78 2.21
CA VAL A 194 18.51 -7.43 2.67
C VAL A 194 19.47 -7.56 3.86
N ASP A 195 20.49 -6.71 3.90
CA ASP A 195 21.38 -6.61 5.05
C ASP A 195 20.58 -6.34 6.33
N CYS A 196 20.89 -7.09 7.40
CA CYS A 196 20.25 -6.91 8.69
C CYS A 196 20.72 -5.60 9.32
N TYR A 197 19.88 -4.56 9.20
CA TYR A 197 20.11 -3.24 9.77
C TYR A 197 18.78 -2.66 10.23
N SER A 198 18.75 -2.06 11.43
CA SER A 198 17.64 -1.25 11.89
C SER A 198 18.14 0.01 12.59
N GLU A 199 17.63 1.16 12.17
CA GLU A 199 18.08 2.45 12.71
C GLU A 199 17.69 2.65 14.19
N PHE A 200 16.57 2.05 14.62
CA PHE A 200 15.92 2.40 15.88
C PHE A 200 15.79 1.24 16.87
N THR A 201 16.02 0.01 16.43
CA THR A 201 15.75 -1.21 17.21
C THR A 201 16.86 -2.25 16.96
N ASP A 202 16.96 -3.26 17.81
CA ASP A 202 17.87 -4.40 17.55
C ASP A 202 17.26 -5.37 16.51
N GLY A 203 15.98 -5.24 16.16
CA GLY A 203 15.30 -6.10 15.20
C GLY A 203 15.35 -5.54 13.78
N CYS A 204 15.92 -6.28 12.84
CA CYS A 204 15.96 -5.97 11.42
C CYS A 204 15.05 -6.94 10.63
N ILE A 205 14.57 -6.53 9.45
CA ILE A 205 13.89 -7.43 8.52
C ILE A 205 14.80 -7.70 7.33
N THR A 206 15.02 -8.98 7.02
CA THR A 206 15.96 -9.41 5.96
C THR A 206 15.25 -9.89 4.70
N ASP A 207 14.03 -10.40 4.85
CA ASP A 207 13.18 -10.84 3.75
C ASP A 207 11.73 -10.53 4.09
N PHE A 208 10.96 -10.12 3.10
CA PHE A 208 9.52 -10.01 3.23
C PHE A 208 8.81 -10.11 1.89
N ARG A 209 7.53 -10.49 1.94
CA ARG A 209 6.54 -10.14 0.94
C ARG A 209 5.34 -9.50 1.64
N ALA A 210 4.92 -8.35 1.16
CA ALA A 210 3.79 -7.62 1.70
C ALA A 210 2.80 -7.30 0.58
N GLN A 211 1.60 -7.84 0.67
CA GLN A 211 0.50 -7.43 -0.20
C GLN A 211 -0.17 -6.22 0.41
N PHE A 212 -0.46 -5.22 -0.40
CA PHE A 212 -1.33 -4.12 -0.04
C PHE A 212 -2.54 -4.10 -0.98
N HIS A 213 -3.68 -3.61 -0.47
CA HIS A 213 -4.85 -3.33 -1.28
C HIS A 213 -5.14 -1.82 -1.27
N ALA A 214 -4.67 -1.15 -2.31
CA ALA A 214 -4.86 0.27 -2.54
C ALA A 214 -4.63 0.62 -4.01
N ILE A 215 -5.51 1.45 -4.55
CA ILE A 215 -5.20 2.19 -5.78
C ILE A 215 -4.38 3.39 -5.32
N MET A 216 -3.10 3.44 -5.65
CA MET A 216 -2.20 4.48 -5.12
C MET A 216 -2.06 5.69 -6.04
N GLY A 217 -2.52 5.57 -7.29
CA GLY A 217 -2.61 6.65 -8.25
C GLY A 217 -3.78 7.59 -7.99
N ALA A 218 -4.12 8.40 -8.99
CA ALA A 218 -5.15 9.43 -8.84
C ALA A 218 -6.53 8.91 -8.39
N ALA A 219 -6.96 7.71 -8.81
CA ALA A 219 -8.23 7.11 -8.33
C ALA A 219 -8.20 6.83 -6.83
N GLY A 220 -6.99 6.56 -6.32
CA GLY A 220 -6.66 6.42 -4.91
C GLY A 220 -7.02 7.60 -4.04
N ALA A 221 -7.17 8.80 -4.60
CA ALA A 221 -7.56 9.98 -3.83
C ALA A 221 -8.89 9.77 -3.09
N VAL A 222 -9.77 8.97 -3.69
CA VAL A 222 -11.10 8.65 -3.13
C VAL A 222 -11.20 7.23 -2.60
N THR A 223 -10.21 6.36 -2.83
CA THR A 223 -10.20 4.98 -2.35
C THR A 223 -9.03 4.75 -1.39
N ARG A 224 -9.32 4.29 -0.18
CA ARG A 224 -8.31 4.19 0.89
C ARG A 224 -7.50 2.92 0.76
N TYR A 225 -6.18 3.01 0.97
CA TYR A 225 -5.38 1.87 1.41
C TYR A 225 -5.92 1.43 2.78
N HIS A 226 -6.34 0.17 2.90
CA HIS A 226 -7.06 -0.27 4.10
C HIS A 226 -6.71 -1.68 4.54
N SER A 227 -5.96 -2.47 3.77
CA SER A 227 -5.69 -3.84 4.14
C SER A 227 -4.41 -4.41 3.54
N PHE A 228 -3.79 -5.34 4.26
CA PHE A 228 -2.52 -5.93 3.88
C PHE A 228 -2.43 -7.41 4.26
N ALA A 229 -1.47 -8.11 3.66
CA ALA A 229 -0.93 -9.38 4.15
C ALA A 229 0.58 -9.24 4.20
N LEU A 230 1.22 -9.82 5.21
CA LEU A 230 2.66 -9.72 5.44
C LEU A 230 3.21 -11.08 5.81
N GLU A 231 4.28 -11.46 5.13
CA GLU A 231 5.19 -12.51 5.57
C GLU A 231 6.60 -11.92 5.64
N ALA A 232 7.26 -12.05 6.78
CA ALA A 232 8.55 -11.42 7.00
C ALA A 232 9.49 -12.29 7.85
N ARG A 233 10.79 -12.19 7.56
CA ARG A 233 11.87 -12.79 8.35
C ARG A 233 12.58 -11.70 9.15
N GLY A 234 12.44 -11.76 10.46
CA GLY A 234 13.12 -10.86 11.39
C GLY A 234 14.37 -11.50 11.98
N CYS A 235 15.44 -10.74 12.12
CA CYS A 235 16.68 -11.15 12.80
C CYS A 235 17.10 -10.08 13.81
N LEU A 236 17.97 -10.44 14.75
CA LEU A 236 18.62 -9.46 15.63
C LEU A 236 19.89 -8.91 14.98
N GLU A 237 20.09 -7.60 14.96
CA GLU A 237 21.31 -6.97 14.48
C GLU A 237 22.50 -7.35 15.37
N SER A 238 22.30 -7.41 16.68
CA SER A 238 23.30 -7.90 17.65
C SER A 238 23.66 -9.37 17.47
N ASN A 239 22.78 -10.17 16.87
CA ASN A 239 23.00 -11.58 16.58
C ASN A 239 22.25 -12.01 15.30
N PRO A 240 22.81 -11.75 14.10
CA PRO A 240 22.12 -11.99 12.83
C PRO A 240 21.81 -13.47 12.53
N SER A 241 22.31 -14.40 13.36
CA SER A 241 21.96 -15.83 13.27
C SER A 241 20.67 -16.18 14.01
N GLN A 242 20.19 -15.29 14.88
CA GLN A 242 18.96 -15.46 15.65
C GLN A 242 17.82 -14.78 14.89
N CYS A 243 17.10 -15.59 14.12
CA CYS A 243 16.01 -15.16 13.27
C CYS A 243 14.76 -16.02 13.48
N GLY A 244 13.62 -15.47 13.10
CA GLY A 244 12.37 -16.18 12.96
C GLY A 244 11.52 -15.61 11.83
N THR A 245 10.30 -16.12 11.68
CA THR A 245 9.34 -15.61 10.71
C THR A 245 8.03 -15.23 11.37
N ILE A 246 7.36 -14.24 10.78
CA ILE A 246 5.98 -13.87 11.09
C ILE A 246 5.16 -13.89 9.79
N LYS A 247 3.93 -14.39 9.88
CA LYS A 247 2.91 -14.29 8.85
C LYS A 247 1.65 -13.72 9.49
N THR A 248 1.14 -12.62 8.94
CA THR A 248 0.00 -11.89 9.48
C THR A 248 -0.70 -11.11 8.36
N GLY A 249 -1.78 -10.42 8.70
CA GLY A 249 -2.42 -9.44 7.82
C GLY A 249 -3.30 -8.51 8.64
N GLY A 250 -4.34 -8.03 7.98
CA GLY A 250 -5.39 -7.24 8.60
C GLY A 250 -5.56 -5.91 7.91
N TRP A 251 -6.15 -4.99 8.65
CA TRP A 251 -6.42 -3.64 8.25
C TRP A 251 -5.44 -2.71 8.92
N ILE A 252 -4.88 -1.83 8.12
CA ILE A 252 -4.24 -0.65 8.66
C ILE A 252 -5.34 0.36 8.96
N ASP A 253 -5.39 0.82 10.19
CA ASP A 253 -6.43 1.75 10.62
C ASP A 253 -6.33 3.06 9.81
N TYR A 254 -7.50 3.65 9.58
CA TYR A 254 -7.83 4.65 8.57
C TYR A 254 -7.18 6.01 8.83
N GLY A 255 -5.86 6.07 8.73
CA GLY A 255 -5.10 7.24 9.11
C GLY A 255 -5.60 8.56 8.51
N MET A 256 -5.40 9.62 9.26
CA MET A 256 -5.72 10.98 8.87
C MET A 256 -5.01 11.34 7.56
N LEU A 257 -5.72 11.92 6.59
CA LEU A 257 -5.03 12.50 5.44
C LEU A 257 -4.32 13.79 5.86
N GLN A 258 -2.99 13.80 5.75
CA GLN A 258 -2.17 14.99 5.90
C GLN A 258 -1.57 15.37 4.55
N ILE A 259 -1.88 16.58 4.10
CA ILE A 259 -1.27 17.19 2.92
C ILE A 259 -0.38 18.31 3.44
N ASP A 260 0.93 18.21 3.22
CA ASP A 260 1.90 19.18 3.75
C ASP A 260 1.82 19.39 5.26
N ASN A 261 1.61 18.29 6.00
CA ASN A 261 1.36 18.29 7.44
C ASN A 261 0.07 19.03 7.87
N GLU A 262 -0.81 19.38 6.93
CA GLU A 262 -2.15 19.89 7.21
C GLU A 262 -3.19 18.77 7.10
N HIS A 263 -4.02 18.61 8.14
CA HIS A 263 -5.11 17.64 8.13
C HIS A 263 -6.20 18.02 7.12
N VAL A 264 -6.52 17.09 6.22
CA VAL A 264 -7.69 17.13 5.34
C VAL A 264 -8.74 16.13 5.83
N PRO A 265 -9.84 16.58 6.44
CA PRO A 265 -10.85 15.68 6.99
C PRO A 265 -11.64 14.98 5.88
N LEU A 266 -11.66 13.65 5.91
CA LEU A 266 -12.49 12.83 5.02
C LEU A 266 -13.61 12.12 5.81
N ALA A 267 -14.70 11.80 5.11
CA ALA A 267 -15.81 11.08 5.70
C ALA A 267 -15.37 9.69 6.20
N GLY A 268 -15.57 9.41 7.49
CA GLY A 268 -15.16 8.13 8.10
C GLY A 268 -13.69 8.08 8.49
N ASP A 269 -13.00 9.21 8.61
CA ASP A 269 -11.74 9.25 9.35
C ASP A 269 -11.98 8.90 10.84
N PRO A 270 -11.06 8.21 11.51
CA PRO A 270 -11.23 7.76 12.87
C PRO A 270 -11.32 8.96 13.82
N ASN A 271 -12.18 8.83 14.83
CA ASN A 271 -12.36 9.87 15.86
C ASN A 271 -11.20 9.93 16.87
N ARG A 272 -10.33 8.89 16.88
CA ARG A 272 -9.17 8.83 17.77
C ARG A 272 -7.92 9.22 16.99
N TYR A 273 -7.26 10.25 17.52
CA TYR A 273 -6.03 10.82 17.02
C TYR A 273 -4.88 10.12 17.74
N ASP A 274 -4.27 9.13 17.12
CA ASP A 274 -2.93 8.71 17.50
C ASP A 274 -2.00 9.03 16.31
N ASP A 275 -0.88 9.69 16.59
CA ASP A 275 0.05 10.25 15.60
C ASP A 275 0.60 9.19 14.62
N GLY A 276 0.42 7.90 14.91
CA GLY A 276 0.82 6.75 14.11
C GLY A 276 -0.03 6.49 12.86
N GLN A 277 -1.27 6.96 12.83
CA GLN A 277 -2.20 6.65 11.73
C GLN A 277 -2.37 7.86 10.82
N ARG A 278 -1.53 7.98 9.78
CA ARG A 278 -1.55 9.12 8.85
C ARG A 278 -1.21 8.75 7.43
N ARG A 279 -1.88 9.36 6.47
CA ARG A 279 -1.50 9.35 5.06
C ARG A 279 -0.78 10.65 4.78
N ILE A 280 0.49 10.60 4.39
CA ILE A 280 1.24 11.81 4.12
C ILE A 280 1.37 11.99 2.61
N HIS A 281 0.85 13.12 2.15
CA HIS A 281 1.04 13.59 0.80
C HIS A 281 1.82 14.91 0.85
N TYR A 282 3.00 14.95 0.23
CA TYR A 282 3.83 16.14 0.19
C TYR A 282 3.60 16.91 -1.11
N TYR A 283 3.28 18.20 -1.01
CA TYR A 283 3.00 19.13 -2.10
C TYR A 283 3.81 20.44 -2.02
N ASN A 284 4.08 20.99 -0.83
CA ASN A 284 4.62 22.35 -0.60
C ASN A 284 6.04 22.58 -1.14
N VAL A 285 6.78 21.51 -1.48
CA VAL A 285 8.05 21.62 -2.22
C VAL A 285 7.86 21.68 -3.75
N GLY A 286 6.61 21.73 -4.23
CA GLY A 286 6.26 21.70 -5.65
C GLY A 286 6.50 20.34 -6.30
N ASN A 287 6.61 19.28 -5.51
CA ASN A 287 7.03 17.97 -5.97
C ASN A 287 5.88 16.97 -5.93
N ALA A 288 5.23 16.77 -7.08
CA ALA A 288 4.17 15.76 -7.28
C ALA A 288 4.68 14.31 -7.26
N ASN A 289 5.99 14.12 -7.07
CA ASN A 289 6.64 12.88 -7.46
C ASN A 289 6.45 11.72 -6.49
N PHE A 290 5.94 11.93 -5.26
CA PHE A 290 5.62 10.79 -4.40
C PHE A 290 4.58 11.09 -3.31
N GLY A 291 3.96 10.04 -2.79
CA GLY A 291 3.31 10.10 -1.48
C GLY A 291 3.33 8.76 -0.76
N THR A 292 3.16 8.84 0.55
CA THR A 292 3.48 7.77 1.48
C THR A 292 2.28 7.46 2.36
N TRP A 293 1.91 6.19 2.42
CA TRP A 293 0.73 5.76 3.16
C TRP A 293 1.15 5.08 4.44
N TYR A 294 1.21 5.83 5.55
CA TYR A 294 1.48 5.23 6.85
C TYR A 294 0.20 4.61 7.40
N GLY A 295 0.34 3.36 7.77
CA GLY A 295 -0.74 2.59 8.36
C GLY A 295 -0.13 1.45 9.16
N HIS A 296 -0.77 1.17 10.28
CA HIS A 296 -0.40 0.04 11.12
C HIS A 296 -1.65 -0.55 11.76
N ASN A 297 -1.52 -1.79 12.18
CA ASN A 297 -2.41 -2.41 13.16
C ASN A 297 -1.60 -2.65 14.44
N GLU A 298 -2.13 -3.43 15.38
CA GLU A 298 -1.42 -3.68 16.66
C GLU A 298 -0.10 -4.45 16.45
N ILE A 299 0.02 -5.24 15.39
CA ILE A 299 1.15 -6.15 15.18
C ILE A 299 2.13 -5.62 14.14
N ALA A 300 1.64 -5.07 13.03
CA ALA A 300 2.44 -4.81 11.85
C ALA A 300 2.14 -3.45 11.20
N VAL A 301 3.15 -2.99 10.47
CA VAL A 301 3.23 -1.73 9.74
C VAL A 301 3.61 -2.09 8.30
N VAL A 302 2.82 -1.63 7.32
CA VAL A 302 3.14 -1.74 5.90
C VAL A 302 2.94 -0.36 5.29
N VAL A 303 4.03 0.25 4.84
CA VAL A 303 4.06 1.64 4.35
C VAL A 303 4.58 1.64 2.91
N PRO A 304 3.68 1.53 1.93
CA PRO A 304 4.02 1.76 0.54
C PRO A 304 4.23 3.26 0.29
N GLN A 305 5.19 3.57 -0.57
CA GLN A 305 5.36 4.87 -1.19
C GLN A 305 5.34 4.70 -2.70
N THR A 306 4.59 5.56 -3.38
CA THR A 306 4.47 5.53 -4.83
C THR A 306 4.79 6.89 -5.42
N ALA A 307 5.18 6.90 -6.70
CA ALA A 307 5.23 8.11 -7.51
C ALA A 307 3.87 8.49 -8.11
N ASP A 308 3.79 9.70 -8.63
CA ASP A 308 2.65 10.20 -9.41
C ASP A 308 1.30 10.06 -8.70
N MET A 309 1.30 10.47 -7.43
CA MET A 309 0.09 10.53 -6.62
C MET A 309 -0.86 11.63 -7.12
N TRP A 310 -2.08 11.67 -6.58
CA TRP A 310 -3.01 12.80 -6.75
C TRP A 310 -2.52 13.99 -5.93
N GLY A 311 -2.78 15.22 -6.39
CA GLY A 311 -2.46 16.44 -5.65
C GLY A 311 -3.55 16.85 -4.67
N TYR A 312 -3.48 18.07 -4.12
CA TYR A 312 -4.26 18.43 -2.94
C TYR A 312 -5.78 18.21 -3.04
N VAL A 313 -6.39 17.83 -1.92
CA VAL A 313 -7.85 17.80 -1.73
C VAL A 313 -8.23 19.06 -0.97
N TYR A 314 -9.18 19.84 -1.49
CA TYR A 314 -9.61 21.06 -0.80
C TYR A 314 -10.32 20.69 0.52
N PRO A 315 -9.83 21.12 1.69
CA PRO A 315 -10.46 20.75 2.97
C PRO A 315 -11.92 21.22 3.07
N ASP A 316 -12.22 22.42 2.55
CA ASP A 316 -13.57 22.99 2.54
C ASP A 316 -14.48 22.38 1.46
N ASN A 317 -13.90 21.61 0.53
CA ASN A 317 -14.64 20.90 -0.51
C ASN A 317 -13.92 19.61 -0.94
N PRO A 318 -14.01 18.52 -0.14
CA PRO A 318 -13.27 17.29 -0.40
C PRO A 318 -13.62 16.61 -1.74
N SER A 319 -14.71 17.02 -2.40
CA SER A 319 -15.05 16.56 -3.74
C SER A 319 -14.20 17.21 -4.85
N GLN A 320 -13.49 18.29 -4.53
CA GLN A 320 -12.50 18.90 -5.41
C GLN A 320 -11.14 18.32 -5.08
N ILE A 321 -10.70 17.42 -5.95
CA ILE A 321 -9.38 16.79 -5.89
C ILE A 321 -8.56 17.38 -7.03
N HIS A 322 -7.41 17.96 -6.69
CA HIS A 322 -6.48 18.46 -7.69
C HIS A 322 -5.57 17.32 -8.12
N PHE A 323 -5.90 16.63 -9.20
CA PHE A 323 -4.98 15.67 -9.80
C PHE A 323 -3.80 16.40 -10.43
N PHE A 324 -2.56 15.99 -10.14
CA PHE A 324 -1.40 16.49 -10.88
C PHE A 324 -1.47 16.13 -12.37
N CYS A 325 -2.14 15.02 -12.69
CA CYS A 325 -2.43 14.56 -14.05
C CYS A 325 -3.96 14.44 -14.21
N PRO A 326 -4.65 15.55 -14.56
CA PRO A 326 -6.12 15.60 -14.60
C PRO A 326 -6.76 14.76 -15.70
N ASP A 327 -5.96 14.26 -16.65
CA ASP A 327 -6.35 13.32 -17.70
C ASP A 327 -6.03 11.85 -17.36
N PHE A 328 -5.47 11.59 -16.17
CA PHE A 328 -4.95 10.29 -15.75
C PHE A 328 -3.80 9.75 -16.63
N ASP A 329 -3.08 10.65 -17.30
CA ASP A 329 -1.91 10.37 -18.14
C ASP A 329 -0.62 10.85 -17.45
N CYS A 330 -0.41 10.41 -16.19
CA CYS A 330 0.83 10.72 -15.47
C CYS A 330 2.03 10.05 -16.14
N GLU A 331 3.22 10.67 -16.05
CA GLU A 331 4.46 10.15 -16.66
C GLU A 331 4.76 8.70 -16.27
N ASN A 332 4.48 8.36 -15.02
CA ASN A 332 4.65 7.05 -14.42
C ASN A 332 3.30 6.41 -14.02
N ASN A 333 2.15 7.08 -14.09
CA ASN A 333 0.84 6.43 -13.81
C ASN A 333 0.80 5.47 -12.58
N ASN A 334 1.36 5.88 -11.43
CA ASN A 334 1.46 5.04 -10.21
C ASN A 334 2.30 3.75 -10.36
N SER A 335 3.23 3.75 -11.30
CA SER A 335 4.06 2.60 -11.63
C SER A 335 5.35 2.53 -10.84
N ILE A 336 5.88 3.65 -10.34
CA ILE A 336 7.08 3.65 -9.49
C ILE A 336 6.65 3.45 -8.04
N MET A 337 7.06 2.36 -7.40
CA MET A 337 6.67 2.07 -6.01
C MET A 337 7.82 1.47 -5.18
N GLN A 338 7.79 1.73 -3.88
CA GLN A 338 8.69 1.13 -2.89
C GLN A 338 8.01 0.79 -1.57
N ALA A 339 8.63 -0.14 -0.84
CA ALA A 339 8.38 -0.41 0.56
C ALA A 339 9.09 0.65 1.43
N HIS A 340 8.50 1.83 1.58
CA HIS A 340 9.10 2.89 2.40
C HIS A 340 9.41 2.43 3.82
N GLU A 341 8.48 1.72 4.46
CA GLU A 341 8.70 1.07 5.75
C GLU A 341 7.90 -0.23 5.86
N ILE A 342 8.54 -1.29 6.36
CA ILE A 342 7.87 -2.51 6.85
C ILE A 342 8.28 -2.68 8.30
N GLY A 343 7.35 -3.03 9.17
CA GLY A 343 7.67 -3.28 10.57
C GLY A 343 6.68 -4.20 11.26
N PHE A 344 7.10 -4.79 12.36
CA PHE A 344 6.21 -5.53 13.25
C PHE A 344 6.76 -5.63 14.66
N SER A 345 5.89 -5.94 15.63
CA SER A 345 6.23 -6.13 17.03
C SER A 345 5.95 -7.56 17.48
N ILE A 346 6.91 -8.16 18.18
CA ILE A 346 6.78 -9.44 18.85
C ILE A 346 6.72 -9.18 20.34
N PHE A 347 5.55 -9.40 20.93
CA PHE A 347 5.27 -8.98 22.30
C PHE A 347 5.71 -10.02 23.33
N ALA A 348 6.28 -9.54 24.44
CA ALA A 348 6.73 -10.40 25.54
C ALA A 348 5.61 -11.24 26.18
N PHE A 349 4.34 -10.86 26.05
CA PHE A 349 3.23 -11.66 26.58
C PHE A 349 2.93 -12.91 25.73
N MET A 350 3.40 -12.95 24.49
CA MET A 350 3.30 -14.12 23.60
C MET A 350 4.40 -15.16 23.88
N ASP A 351 5.43 -14.79 24.65
CA ASP A 351 6.51 -15.65 25.11
C ASP A 351 6.09 -16.36 26.42
N GLU A 352 5.35 -17.47 26.28
CA GLU A 352 4.73 -18.17 27.41
C GLU A 352 5.74 -18.78 28.39
N ASP A 353 6.89 -19.25 27.90
CA ASP A 353 7.93 -19.88 28.71
C ASP A 353 9.06 -18.93 29.14
N ARG A 354 9.05 -17.70 28.62
CA ARG A 354 9.95 -16.59 28.97
C ARG A 354 11.40 -16.85 28.59
N ASP A 355 11.61 -17.56 27.49
CA ASP A 355 12.96 -17.82 26.95
C ASP A 355 13.46 -16.69 26.02
N GLY A 356 12.61 -15.70 25.76
CA GLY A 356 12.87 -14.57 24.86
C GLY A 356 12.49 -14.84 23.41
N ILE A 357 11.90 -16.00 23.10
CA ILE A 357 11.49 -16.45 21.77
C ILE A 357 9.99 -16.74 21.76
N VAL A 358 9.29 -16.20 20.76
CA VAL A 358 7.87 -16.44 20.55
C VAL A 358 7.68 -17.51 19.48
N ASN A 359 6.83 -18.48 19.79
CA ASN A 359 6.20 -19.37 18.84
C ASN A 359 4.69 -19.26 19.05
N PHE A 360 3.96 -18.78 18.05
CA PHE A 360 2.52 -18.55 18.14
C PHE A 360 1.83 -19.04 16.87
N SER A 361 0.67 -19.66 17.04
CA SER A 361 -0.22 -20.01 15.92
C SER A 361 -1.66 -19.80 16.37
N GLY A 362 -2.36 -18.91 15.69
CA GLY A 362 -3.72 -18.52 16.05
C GLY A 362 -4.29 -17.50 15.08
N TYR A 363 -5.15 -16.63 15.59
CA TYR A 363 -5.82 -15.62 14.80
C TYR A 363 -5.78 -14.27 15.49
N THR A 364 -5.81 -13.22 14.69
CA THR A 364 -6.14 -11.87 15.11
C THR A 364 -7.43 -11.42 14.46
N ASP A 365 -8.07 -10.39 15.00
CA ASP A 365 -9.03 -9.64 14.21
C ASP A 365 -8.34 -8.78 13.15
N ARG A 366 -9.11 -8.00 12.38
CA ARG A 366 -8.53 -7.11 11.37
C ARG A 366 -7.65 -6.00 11.97
N HIS A 367 -7.78 -5.69 13.25
CA HIS A 367 -7.01 -4.64 13.93
C HIS A 367 -5.71 -5.18 14.56
N GLY A 368 -5.46 -6.48 14.46
CA GLY A 368 -4.27 -7.13 15.02
C GLY A 368 -4.45 -7.58 16.47
N ASP A 369 -5.65 -7.45 17.04
CA ASP A 369 -5.94 -7.98 18.38
C ASP A 369 -6.02 -9.51 18.31
N ILE A 370 -5.32 -10.23 19.19
CA ILE A 370 -5.43 -11.70 19.26
C ILE A 370 -6.85 -12.09 19.63
N VAL A 371 -7.44 -13.01 18.86
CA VAL A 371 -8.81 -13.50 19.07
C VAL A 371 -8.85 -15.02 19.29
N ASP A 372 -9.70 -15.42 20.23
CA ASP A 372 -10.00 -16.82 20.49
C ASP A 372 -11.24 -17.28 19.70
N GLY A 373 -11.29 -18.57 19.38
CA GLY A 373 -12.49 -19.23 18.83
C GLY A 373 -12.63 -19.19 17.30
N CYS A 374 -11.72 -18.53 16.60
CA CYS A 374 -11.59 -18.66 15.15
C CYS A 374 -11.09 -20.06 14.78
N THR A 375 -11.75 -20.67 13.79
CA THR A 375 -11.35 -21.98 13.22
C THR A 375 -11.12 -21.92 11.71
N GLU A 376 -11.48 -20.81 11.08
CA GLU A 376 -11.36 -20.58 9.65
C GLU A 376 -10.98 -19.12 9.39
N VAL A 377 -10.35 -18.89 8.23
CA VAL A 377 -9.96 -17.56 7.78
C VAL A 377 -11.19 -16.71 7.54
N GLY A 378 -11.16 -15.47 8.00
CA GLY A 378 -12.25 -14.52 7.80
C GLY A 378 -11.81 -13.09 8.09
N LEU A 379 -12.77 -12.18 8.02
CA LEU A 379 -12.54 -10.75 8.21
C LEU A 379 -11.92 -10.41 9.59
N ASP A 380 -12.44 -11.03 10.65
CA ASP A 380 -11.94 -10.91 12.03
C ASP A 380 -11.30 -12.20 12.53
N CYS A 381 -10.87 -13.05 11.58
CA CYS A 381 -10.12 -14.27 11.84
C CYS A 381 -8.95 -14.31 10.85
N VAL A 382 -8.03 -13.36 11.01
CA VAL A 382 -6.80 -13.22 10.23
C VAL A 382 -5.75 -14.15 10.83
N PRO A 383 -5.18 -15.12 10.10
CA PRO A 383 -4.16 -16.00 10.66
C PRO A 383 -2.92 -15.23 11.11
N LEU A 384 -2.42 -15.59 12.28
CA LEU A 384 -1.14 -15.13 12.81
C LEU A 384 -0.28 -16.37 13.11
N GLU A 385 0.86 -16.45 12.42
CA GLU A 385 1.90 -17.45 12.67
C GLU A 385 3.21 -16.74 13.00
N ILE A 386 3.81 -17.10 14.13
CA ILE A 386 5.12 -16.61 14.57
C ILE A 386 5.96 -17.84 14.87
N VAL A 387 7.14 -17.96 14.25
CA VAL A 387 8.03 -19.11 14.40
C VAL A 387 9.43 -18.62 14.78
N ASN A 388 9.91 -19.05 15.96
CA ASN A 388 11.26 -18.80 16.46
C ASN A 388 11.66 -17.31 16.46
N MET A 389 10.72 -16.41 16.74
CA MET A 389 10.97 -14.96 16.69
C MET A 389 11.37 -14.42 18.05
N PRO A 390 12.52 -13.75 18.20
CA PRO A 390 12.82 -13.05 19.44
C PRO A 390 11.80 -11.94 19.75
N VAL A 391 11.56 -11.72 21.03
CA VAL A 391 10.76 -10.58 21.50
C VAL A 391 11.45 -9.28 21.09
N GLY A 392 10.72 -8.36 20.44
CA GLY A 392 11.30 -7.12 19.96
C GLY A 392 10.46 -6.41 18.91
N ILE A 393 11.00 -5.30 18.41
CA ILE A 393 10.43 -4.52 17.31
C ILE A 393 11.37 -4.67 16.11
N TYR A 394 10.80 -5.05 14.97
CA TYR A 394 11.52 -5.32 13.74
C TYR A 394 11.14 -4.29 12.69
N ARG A 395 12.12 -3.74 11.98
CA ARG A 395 11.89 -2.73 10.94
C ARG A 395 12.78 -2.93 9.71
N TYR A 396 12.26 -2.44 8.60
CA TYR A 396 12.92 -2.21 7.32
C TYR A 396 12.54 -0.82 6.85
N ARG A 397 13.50 -0.07 6.28
CA ARG A 397 13.23 1.19 5.58
C ARG A 397 14.06 1.31 4.32
N ASP A 398 13.43 1.63 3.20
CA ASP A 398 14.11 1.67 1.89
C ASP A 398 15.19 2.76 1.80
N ASP A 399 15.00 3.88 2.50
CA ASP A 399 15.94 5.01 2.55
C ASP A 399 17.28 4.63 3.21
N ALA A 400 17.23 3.79 4.25
CA ALA A 400 18.41 3.24 4.92
C ALA A 400 19.22 2.27 4.06
N HIS A 401 18.59 1.64 3.06
CA HIS A 401 19.21 0.62 2.20
C HIS A 401 19.58 1.15 0.80
N GLY A 402 19.41 2.46 0.54
CA GLY A 402 19.79 3.09 -0.73
C GLY A 402 18.85 2.77 -1.90
N TYR A 403 17.67 2.21 -1.62
CA TYR A 403 16.64 1.87 -2.61
C TYR A 403 15.66 3.02 -2.92
N GLY A 404 15.91 4.22 -2.38
CA GLY A 404 14.96 5.34 -2.33
C GLY A 404 14.37 5.86 -3.65
N ASN A 405 14.72 5.30 -4.81
CA ASN A 405 14.17 5.68 -6.11
C ASN A 405 12.92 4.90 -6.51
N GLY A 406 12.50 3.88 -5.74
CA GLY A 406 11.40 3.00 -6.14
C GLY A 406 11.73 2.09 -7.33
N LEU A 407 10.85 1.11 -7.57
CA LEU A 407 10.90 0.23 -8.73
C LEU A 407 9.81 0.66 -9.71
N GLU A 408 10.21 0.81 -10.98
CA GLU A 408 9.31 1.10 -12.10
C GLU A 408 8.64 -0.20 -12.58
N TYR A 409 7.35 -0.34 -12.30
CA TYR A 409 6.54 -1.52 -12.63
C TYR A 409 5.81 -1.40 -13.98
N ASP A 410 5.67 -0.19 -14.53
CA ASP A 410 5.19 0.05 -15.88
C ASP A 410 6.35 -0.07 -16.85
N THR A 411 6.44 -1.26 -17.44
CA THR A 411 7.41 -1.54 -18.49
C THR A 411 6.98 -1.02 -19.86
N SER A 412 5.93 -0.20 -19.93
CA SER A 412 5.48 0.39 -21.17
C SER A 412 6.53 1.31 -21.81
N PRO A 413 6.68 1.27 -23.13
CA PRO A 413 7.58 2.14 -23.83
C PRO A 413 7.00 3.55 -23.79
N ARG A 414 7.89 4.52 -23.50
CA ARG A 414 7.56 5.94 -23.37
C ARG A 414 6.49 6.42 -24.37
N GLY A 415 5.38 6.94 -23.84
CA GLY A 415 4.25 7.44 -24.62
C GLY A 415 3.22 6.37 -25.00
N GLN A 416 3.32 5.16 -24.44
CA GLN A 416 2.27 4.15 -24.42
C GLN A 416 1.89 3.90 -22.97
N ASN A 417 0.62 3.61 -22.70
CA ASN A 417 0.16 3.18 -21.38
C ASN A 417 -0.45 1.79 -21.56
N TRP A 418 0.32 0.74 -21.25
CA TRP A 418 -0.16 -0.64 -21.35
C TRP A 418 -1.03 -1.01 -20.16
N ILE A 419 -0.66 -0.48 -18.99
CA ILE A 419 -1.48 -0.51 -17.79
C ILE A 419 -2.63 0.48 -17.97
N ARG A 420 -3.86 -0.01 -17.86
CA ARG A 420 -5.06 0.82 -17.92
C ARG A 420 -5.36 1.39 -16.55
N TYR A 421 -5.68 2.66 -16.53
CA TYR A 421 -6.20 3.30 -15.32
C TYR A 421 -7.59 2.73 -14.93
N PRO A 422 -7.89 2.55 -13.62
CA PRO A 422 -6.98 2.72 -12.49
C PRO A 422 -6.12 1.46 -12.25
N ASN A 423 -4.82 1.69 -12.03
CA ASN A 423 -3.88 0.71 -11.49
C ASN A 423 -3.60 1.02 -10.03
#